data_AF-A0A661SQ48-F1
#
_entry.id   AF-A0A661SQ48-F1
#
_cell.length_a   1.000
_cell.length_b   1.000
_cell.length_c   1.000
_cell.angle_alpha   90.00
_cell.angle_beta   90.00
_cell.angle_gamma   90.00
#
_symmetry.space_group_name_H-M   'P 1'
#
loop_
_entity.id
_entity.type
_entity.pdbx_description
1 polymer ?
#
loop_
_entity_poly.entity_id
_entity_poly.type
_entity_poly.pdbx_seq_one_letter_code
_entity_poly.pdbx_strand_id
1 'polypeptide(L)'
;MNKKMTITIASVPDREGLVAELWHCDEQWGEIFQEGEDLRLALCPNPNQTFWNFDAEDAANAIREAKERLLDDEMRFSEAA
;
A
#
# COMPACT_ATOMS: atom_id res chain seq x y z
N MET A 1 7.00 8.81 20.24
CA MET A 1 5.73 8.22 19.80
C MET A 1 5.98 7.61 18.44
N ASN A 2 5.94 6.29 18.33
CA ASN A 2 5.99 5.62 17.02
C ASN A 2 4.68 5.96 16.31
N LYS A 3 4.79 6.76 15.26
CA LYS A 3 3.66 7.11 14.40
C LYS A 3 3.15 5.83 13.75
N LYS A 4 1.83 5.66 13.69
CA LYS A 4 1.22 4.39 13.26
C LYS A 4 1.20 4.30 11.74
N MET A 5 1.68 3.17 11.21
CA MET A 5 1.46 2.78 9.81
C MET A 5 0.05 2.21 9.65
N THR A 6 -0.63 2.58 8.57
CA THR A 6 -1.98 2.14 8.26
C THR A 6 -2.11 1.80 6.79
N ILE A 7 -3.07 0.93 6.47
CA ILE A 7 -3.29 0.41 5.13
C ILE A 7 -4.74 0.63 4.72
N THR A 8 -4.93 1.18 3.53
CA THR A 8 -6.24 1.41 2.90
C THR A 8 -6.29 0.63 1.59
N ILE A 9 -7.37 -0.12 1.36
CA ILE A 9 -7.64 -0.74 0.05
C ILE A 9 -8.58 0.18 -0.71
N ALA A 10 -8.19 0.58 -1.92
CA ALA A 10 -8.91 1.55 -2.73
C ALA A 10 -8.89 1.16 -4.21
N SER A 11 -9.93 1.55 -4.96
CA SER A 11 -9.88 1.62 -6.42
C SER A 11 -9.56 3.06 -6.81
N VAL A 12 -8.49 3.26 -7.58
CA VAL A 12 -8.03 4.59 -7.99
C VAL A 12 -8.10 4.74 -9.50
N PRO A 13 -8.36 5.95 -10.05
CA PRO A 13 -8.59 6.13 -11.48
C PRO A 13 -7.41 5.80 -12.39
N ASP A 14 -6.19 5.80 -11.85
CA ASP A 14 -4.93 5.65 -12.56
C ASP A 14 -4.35 4.23 -12.49
N ARG A 15 -5.07 3.29 -11.89
CA ARG A 15 -4.69 1.88 -11.77
C ARG A 15 -5.81 0.97 -12.26
N GLU A 16 -5.42 -0.11 -12.92
CA GLU A 16 -6.34 -1.20 -13.22
C GLU A 16 -6.46 -2.06 -11.95
N GLY A 17 -7.66 -2.14 -11.37
CA GLY A 17 -7.93 -2.91 -10.15
C GLY A 17 -7.87 -2.09 -8.86
N LEU A 18 -7.64 -2.80 -7.75
CA LEU A 18 -7.45 -2.24 -6.42
C LEU A 18 -5.98 -1.96 -6.15
N VAL A 19 -5.75 -1.04 -5.22
CA VAL A 19 -4.45 -0.73 -4.63
C VAL A 19 -4.53 -0.83 -3.12
N ALA A 20 -3.42 -1.25 -2.51
CA ALA A 20 -3.20 -1.11 -1.08
C ALA A 20 -2.27 0.08 -0.83
N GLU A 21 -2.86 1.19 -0.40
CA GLU A 21 -2.12 2.39 -0.02
C GLU A 21 -1.46 2.22 1.34
N LEU A 22 -0.19 2.59 1.42
CA LEU A 22 0.63 2.54 2.63
C LEU A 22 0.75 3.95 3.21
N TRP A 23 0.18 4.15 4.38
CA TRP A 23 0.09 5.45 5.05
C TRP A 23 0.94 5.48 6.31
N HIS A 24 1.52 6.64 6.60
CA HIS A 24 2.21 6.93 7.85
C HIS A 24 1.72 8.28 8.40
N CYS A 25 0.84 8.20 9.41
CA CYS A 25 -0.08 9.29 9.73
C CYS A 25 -0.93 9.68 8.50
N ASP A 26 -0.90 10.95 8.11
CA ASP A 26 -1.75 11.49 7.04
C ASP A 26 -1.02 11.54 5.69
N GLU A 27 0.17 10.94 5.61
CA GLU A 27 1.01 10.99 4.41
C GLU A 27 1.20 9.59 3.83
N GLN A 28 0.92 9.44 2.54
CA GLN A 28 1.14 8.20 1.82
C GLN A 28 2.63 8.08 1.49
N TRP A 29 3.22 6.94 1.83
CA TRP A 29 4.63 6.67 1.56
C TRP A 29 4.83 5.62 0.46
N GLY A 30 3.77 4.88 0.12
CA GLY A 30 3.78 3.99 -1.02
C GLY A 30 2.42 3.37 -1.31
N GLU A 31 2.40 2.50 -2.29
CA GLU A 31 1.24 1.71 -2.66
C GLU A 31 1.68 0.37 -3.26
N ILE A 32 0.88 -0.66 -3.01
CA ILE A 32 1.03 -1.97 -3.63
C ILE A 32 -0.14 -2.18 -4.58
N PHE A 33 0.15 -2.63 -5.79
CA PHE A 33 -0.85 -2.90 -6.82
C PHE A 33 -0.41 -4.09 -7.67
N GLN A 34 -1.37 -4.71 -8.36
CA GLN A 34 -1.09 -5.76 -9.33
C GLN A 34 -0.77 -5.16 -10.70
N GLU A 35 0.25 -5.69 -11.34
CA GLU A 35 0.60 -5.40 -12.73
C GLU A 35 0.76 -6.73 -13.46
N GLY A 36 -0.33 -7.22 -14.07
CA GLY A 36 -0.41 -8.58 -14.55
C GLY A 36 -0.42 -9.59 -13.39
N GLU A 37 0.49 -10.55 -13.41
CA GLU A 37 0.63 -11.56 -12.33
C GLU A 37 1.54 -11.10 -11.18
N ASP A 38 2.24 -9.97 -11.35
CA ASP A 38 3.21 -9.46 -10.38
C ASP A 38 2.60 -8.44 -9.43
N LEU A 39 3.04 -8.46 -8.17
CA LEU A 39 2.81 -7.36 -7.23
C LEU A 39 3.94 -6.35 -7.32
N ARG A 40 3.58 -5.07 -7.53
CA ARG A 40 4.50 -3.94 -7.56
C ARG A 40 4.35 -3.11 -6.28
N LEU A 41 5.46 -2.53 -5.83
CA LEU A 41 5.49 -1.50 -4.79
C LEU A 41 6.00 -0.20 -5.41
N ALA A 42 5.17 0.83 -5.42
CA ALA A 42 5.60 2.19 -5.74
C ALA A 42 5.83 2.97 -4.43
N LEU A 43 6.91 3.77 -4.41
CA LEU A 43 7.23 4.61 -3.26
C LEU A 43 6.95 6.07 -3.61
N CYS A 44 6.15 6.73 -2.76
CA CYS A 44 5.85 8.15 -2.89
C CYS A 44 7.05 8.96 -2.38
N PRO A 45 7.40 10.09 -3.02
CA PRO A 45 8.39 11.00 -2.45
C PRO A 45 7.91 11.51 -1.09
N ASN A 46 8.82 11.63 -0.12
CA ASN A 46 8.46 12.26 1.15
C ASN A 46 8.10 13.73 0.89
N PRO A 47 6.96 14.24 1.41
CA PRO A 47 6.55 15.63 1.24
C PRO A 47 7.60 16.65 1.69
N ASN A 48 8.42 16.28 2.68
CA ASN A 48 9.50 17.13 3.20
C ASN A 48 10.79 17.09 2.35
N GLN A 49 10.77 16.42 1.19
CA GLN A 49 11.93 16.25 0.30
C GLN A 49 13.12 15.52 0.94
N THR A 50 12.87 14.75 1.99
CA THR A 50 13.86 13.89 2.65
C THR A 50 13.60 12.42 2.35
N PHE A 51 14.43 11.52 2.87
CA PHE A 51 14.08 10.11 2.88
C PHE A 51 12.93 9.85 3.86
N TRP A 52 12.11 8.84 3.53
CA TRP A 52 11.32 8.16 4.55
C TRP A 52 12.26 7.48 5.53
N ASN A 53 11.93 7.57 6.82
CA ASN A 53 12.71 6.96 7.88
C ASN A 53 11.75 6.31 8.87
N PHE A 54 11.77 4.98 8.87
CA PHE A 54 10.88 4.14 9.65
C PHE A 54 11.72 3.11 10.41
N ASP A 55 11.10 2.48 11.40
CA ASP A 55 11.60 1.19 11.86
C ASP A 55 11.46 0.17 10.72
N ALA A 56 12.50 -0.64 10.50
CA ALA A 56 12.57 -1.56 9.39
C ALA A 56 11.55 -2.71 9.52
N GLU A 57 11.29 -3.17 10.74
CA GLU A 57 10.35 -4.24 11.03
C GLU A 57 8.91 -3.75 10.87
N ASP A 58 8.62 -2.53 11.33
CA ASP A 58 7.29 -1.91 11.13
C ASP A 58 6.98 -1.75 9.63
N ALA A 59 7.94 -1.26 8.83
CA ALA A 59 7.77 -1.11 7.39
C ALA A 59 7.57 -2.47 6.68
N ALA A 60 8.36 -3.48 7.03
CA ALA A 60 8.24 -4.82 6.47
C ALA A 60 6.88 -5.46 6.80
N ASN A 61 6.40 -5.29 8.04
CA ASN A 61 5.10 -5.79 8.46
C ASN A 61 3.95 -5.08 7.75
N ALA A 62 4.01 -3.76 7.57
CA ALA A 62 3.02 -3.02 6.81
C ALA A 62 2.94 -3.48 5.35
N ILE A 63 4.10 -3.69 4.70
CA ILE A 63 4.15 -4.21 3.32
C ILE A 63 3.52 -5.62 3.26
N ARG A 64 3.84 -6.50 4.21
CA ARG A 64 3.29 -7.85 4.25
C ARG A 64 1.77 -7.85 4.42
N GLU A 65 1.27 -7.10 5.40
CA GLU A 65 -0.17 -6.97 5.66
C GLU A 65 -0.90 -6.37 4.44
N ALA A 66 -0.33 -5.37 3.79
CA ALA A 66 -0.92 -4.74 2.61
C ALA A 66 -1.06 -5.72 1.43
N LYS A 67 -0.05 -6.57 1.21
CA LYS A 67 -0.13 -7.63 0.18
C LYS A 67 -1.23 -8.63 0.48
N GLU A 68 -1.31 -9.10 1.73
CA GLU A 68 -2.33 -10.07 2.16
C GLU A 68 -3.73 -9.49 1.95
N ARG A 69 -3.97 -8.26 2.42
CA ARG A 69 -5.27 -7.58 2.28
C ARG A 69 -5.65 -7.29 0.82
N LEU A 70 -4.69 -6.89 -0.01
CA LEU A 70 -4.96 -6.62 -1.42
C LEU A 70 -5.44 -7.87 -2.15
N LEU A 71 -4.76 -9.01 -1.95
CA LEU A 71 -5.11 -10.26 -2.61
C LEU A 71 -6.47 -10.80 -2.16
N ASP A 72 -6.78 -10.68 -0.87
CA ASP A 72 -8.07 -11.10 -0.33
C ASP A 72 -9.23 -10.25 -0.90
N ASP A 73 -9.07 -8.93 -0.99
CA ASP A 73 -10.11 -8.04 -1.50
C ASP A 73 -10.22 -8.10 -3.03
N GLU A 74 -9.13 -8.28 -3.78
CA GLU A 74 -9.16 -8.52 -5.24
C GLU A 74 -9.93 -9.79 -5.60
N MET A 75 -9.71 -10.88 -4.85
CA MET A 75 -10.46 -12.11 -5.03
C MET A 75 -11.97 -11.84 -4.88
N ARG A 76 -12.37 -11.13 -3.82
CA ARG A 76 -13.77 -10.77 -3.58
C ARG A 76 -14.33 -9.80 -4.62
N PHE A 77 -13.53 -8.85 -5.09
CA PHE A 77 -13.93 -7.89 -6.10
C PHE A 77 -14.18 -8.57 -7.46
N SER A 78 -13.31 -9.54 -7.82
CA SER A 78 -13.46 -10.32 -9.05
C SER A 78 -14.69 -11.25 -9.05
N GLU A 79 -15.12 -11.75 -7.88
CA GLU A 79 -16.34 -12.57 -7.75
C GLU A 79 -17.63 -11.74 -7.84
N ALA A 80 -17.55 -10.44 -7.61
CA ALA A 80 -18.69 -9.53 -7.57
C ALA A 80 -18.95 -8.81 -8.92
N ALA A 81 -18.02 -8.89 -9.88
CA ALA A 81 -18.06 -8.21 -11.18
C ALA A 81 -18.58 -9.13 -12.31
#